data_AF-A0A956JAM4-F1
#
_entry.id   AF-A0A956JAM4-F1
#
_cell.length_a   1.000
_cell.length_b   1.000
_cell.length_c   1.000
_cell.angle_alpha   90.00
_cell.angle_beta   90.00
_cell.angle_gamma   90.00
#
_symmetry.space_group_name_H-M   'P 1'
#
loop_
_entity.id
_entity.type
_entity.pdbx_description
1 polymer ?
#
loop_
_entity_poly.entity_id
_entity_poly.type
_entity_poly.pdbx_seq_one_letter_code
_entity_poly.pdbx_strand_id
1 'polypeptide(L)'
;MRGLGIAGWLAGSLVLAGCGRGPFWSFPEGETRRCTAVDFLFVIDDSESMGRHQQNLRASFEPFIGGIERSLEDVDDFHVGVVTTDPYRGNAEGCRELGALVTSTLGEHAEIEECGPFAEGQRYMSERDDLARTFNCAADVGTRGLRDEQPMRALTRAISRTSGWWRECNEGFVRDDSLLVNVIITDEADGEQVPGDTREPPTPESWFTAVERVKGTERNAVVVSLLNGVTDDCPVTDPAFDGNNIAEFTHMFTHGFVGGICQPDYGEVFSRAVDEIDQACSEYVADRTPVPGI
;
A
#
# COMPACT_ATOMS: atom_id res chain seq x y z
N MET A 1 -91.26 17.78 45.77
CA MET A 1 -91.34 16.32 45.56
C MET A 1 -90.51 15.97 44.34
N ARG A 2 -89.53 15.06 44.51
CA ARG A 2 -88.85 14.17 43.52
C ARG A 2 -88.17 14.84 42.30
N GLY A 3 -86.95 14.51 41.87
CA GLY A 3 -86.04 13.41 42.20
C GLY A 3 -84.67 13.59 41.51
N LEU A 4 -83.74 12.69 41.86
CA LEU A 4 -82.30 12.61 41.52
C LEU A 4 -81.95 12.42 40.02
N GLY A 5 -80.70 12.76 39.64
CA GLY A 5 -80.06 12.28 38.40
C GLY A 5 -78.64 12.81 38.06
N ILE A 6 -77.62 12.40 38.82
CA ILE A 6 -76.21 12.06 38.50
C ILE A 6 -75.47 12.73 37.29
N ALA A 7 -74.31 13.35 37.56
CA ALA A 7 -73.13 13.33 36.66
C ALA A 7 -71.82 13.59 37.46
N GLY A 8 -70.90 12.62 37.46
CA GLY A 8 -69.59 12.70 38.09
C GLY A 8 -68.55 13.40 37.21
N TRP A 9 -67.67 14.18 37.84
CA TRP A 9 -66.51 14.83 37.22
C TRP A 9 -65.23 14.09 37.57
N LEU A 10 -64.42 13.77 36.54
CA LEU A 10 -63.02 13.36 36.65
C LEU A 10 -62.12 14.59 36.41
N ALA A 11 -61.36 15.00 37.41
CA ALA A 11 -60.06 15.67 37.24
C ALA A 11 -59.01 14.55 37.29
N GLY A 12 -57.97 14.44 36.48
CA GLY A 12 -57.16 15.44 35.79
C GLY A 12 -55.70 15.03 36.06
N SER A 13 -54.90 14.73 35.03
CA SER A 13 -53.44 14.59 35.16
C SER A 13 -52.75 14.76 33.81
N LEU A 14 -52.10 15.92 33.69
CA LEU A 14 -50.74 16.16 33.21
C LEU A 14 -50.23 15.34 31.99
N VAL A 15 -50.15 16.02 30.84
CA VAL A 15 -49.36 15.57 29.68
C VAL A 15 -47.92 16.05 29.86
N LEU A 16 -46.99 15.11 30.03
CA LEU A 16 -45.55 15.35 29.83
C LEU A 16 -45.23 15.09 28.35
N ALA A 17 -44.72 16.10 27.64
CA ALA A 17 -44.19 15.96 26.29
C ALA A 17 -42.87 15.18 26.35
N GLY A 18 -42.87 13.95 25.82
CA GLY A 18 -41.64 13.19 25.58
C GLY A 18 -40.94 13.69 24.33
N CYS A 19 -39.63 13.96 24.41
CA CYS A 19 -38.77 14.14 23.25
C CYS A 19 -38.78 12.85 22.41
N GLY A 20 -39.36 12.92 21.22
CA GLY A 20 -39.36 11.81 20.27
C GLY A 20 -37.96 11.48 19.78
N ARG A 21 -37.58 10.20 19.91
CA ARG A 21 -36.51 9.61 19.11
C ARG A 21 -36.91 9.73 17.64
N GLY A 22 -36.19 10.55 16.87
CA GLY A 22 -36.23 10.49 15.42
C GLY A 22 -35.79 9.11 14.92
N PRO A 23 -36.15 8.73 13.68
CA PRO A 23 -35.70 7.47 13.10
C PRO A 23 -34.18 7.42 13.13
N PHE A 24 -33.66 6.41 13.82
CA PHE A 24 -32.25 6.02 13.78
C PHE A 24 -31.98 5.57 12.35
N TRP A 25 -31.35 6.42 11.55
CA TRP A 25 -30.88 6.05 10.22
C TRP A 25 -29.74 5.04 10.40
N SER A 26 -30.06 3.75 10.27
CA SER A 26 -29.05 2.73 10.04
C SER A 26 -28.46 3.00 8.66
N PHE A 27 -27.21 3.45 8.60
CA PHE A 27 -26.46 3.42 7.35
C PHE A 27 -26.20 1.94 7.02
N PRO A 28 -26.37 1.50 5.76
CA PRO A 28 -25.84 0.20 5.37
C PRO A 28 -24.33 0.22 5.64
N GLU A 29 -23.85 -0.79 6.35
CA GLU A 29 -22.43 -1.16 6.33
C GLU A 29 -22.04 -1.31 4.84
N GLY A 30 -20.87 -0.80 4.46
CA GLY A 30 -20.43 -0.79 3.06
C GLY A 30 -20.64 -2.16 2.41
N GLU A 31 -21.24 -2.19 1.22
CA GLU A 31 -21.50 -3.45 0.52
C GLU A 31 -20.14 -4.04 0.12
N THR A 32 -19.78 -5.20 0.69
CA THR A 32 -18.58 -5.93 0.27
C THR A 32 -18.79 -6.34 -1.18
N ARG A 33 -17.96 -5.80 -2.07
CA ARG A 33 -17.94 -6.15 -3.49
C ARG A 33 -16.52 -6.55 -3.81
N ARG A 34 -16.37 -7.57 -4.67
CA ARG A 34 -15.04 -7.96 -5.14
C ARG A 34 -14.34 -6.74 -5.74
N CYS A 35 -13.06 -6.57 -5.45
CA CYS A 35 -12.24 -5.54 -6.08
C CYS A 35 -12.31 -5.69 -7.62
N THR A 36 -12.24 -4.60 -8.37
CA THR A 36 -12.20 -4.62 -9.85
C THR A 36 -10.88 -4.11 -10.42
N ALA A 37 -10.03 -3.53 -9.56
CA ALA A 37 -8.77 -2.93 -9.90
C ALA A 37 -7.75 -3.18 -8.77
N VAL A 38 -6.47 -3.32 -9.12
CA VAL A 38 -5.39 -3.52 -8.15
C VAL A 38 -4.19 -2.64 -8.51
N ASP A 39 -3.65 -1.92 -7.53
CA ASP A 39 -2.44 -1.12 -7.66
C ASP A 39 -1.31 -1.80 -6.90
N PHE A 40 -0.24 -2.19 -7.58
CA PHE A 40 0.96 -2.78 -7.02
C PHE A 40 2.05 -1.73 -6.88
N LEU A 41 2.50 -1.47 -5.66
CA LEU A 41 3.68 -0.68 -5.38
C LEU A 41 4.81 -1.57 -4.90
N PHE A 42 5.91 -1.62 -5.66
CA PHE A 42 7.14 -2.26 -5.25
C PHE A 42 8.11 -1.20 -4.71
N VAL A 43 8.49 -1.36 -3.45
CA VAL A 43 9.53 -0.56 -2.80
C VAL A 43 10.78 -1.43 -2.79
N ILE A 44 11.75 -1.06 -3.62
CA ILE A 44 12.96 -1.85 -3.85
C ILE A 44 14.14 -1.11 -3.28
N ASP A 45 14.78 -1.71 -2.30
CA ASP A 45 16.06 -1.27 -1.78
C ASP A 45 17.17 -1.39 -2.84
N ASP A 46 17.81 -0.25 -3.11
CA ASP A 46 18.86 -0.05 -4.11
C ASP A 46 20.26 0.05 -3.51
N SER A 47 20.47 -0.43 -2.28
CA SER A 47 21.77 -0.51 -1.64
C SER A 47 22.69 -1.60 -2.20
N GLU A 48 23.97 -1.60 -1.77
CA GLU A 48 25.02 -2.47 -2.33
C GLU A 48 24.76 -3.97 -2.11
N SER A 49 24.14 -4.34 -0.99
CA SER A 49 23.78 -5.72 -0.62
C SER A 49 22.68 -6.32 -1.52
N MET A 50 21.85 -5.46 -2.12
CA MET A 50 20.58 -5.88 -2.68
C MET A 50 20.63 -6.55 -4.06
N GLY A 51 21.78 -6.57 -4.73
CA GLY A 51 21.86 -7.05 -6.12
C GLY A 51 21.31 -8.47 -6.36
N ARG A 52 21.59 -9.42 -5.45
CA ARG A 52 21.03 -10.78 -5.57
C ARG A 52 19.54 -10.83 -5.27
N HIS A 53 19.09 -10.06 -4.27
CA HIS A 53 17.69 -10.00 -3.86
C HIS A 53 16.82 -9.36 -4.97
N GLN A 54 17.31 -8.30 -5.61
CA GLN A 54 16.70 -7.70 -6.80
C GLN A 54 16.63 -8.69 -7.98
N GLN A 55 17.67 -9.50 -8.22
CA GLN A 55 17.64 -10.53 -9.24
C GLN A 55 16.57 -11.60 -8.96
N ASN A 56 16.47 -12.05 -7.70
CA ASN A 56 15.46 -13.01 -7.28
C ASN A 56 14.03 -12.45 -7.42
N LEU A 57 13.82 -11.17 -7.07
CA LEU A 57 12.55 -10.46 -7.28
C LEU A 57 12.15 -10.46 -8.76
N ARG A 58 13.05 -10.00 -9.62
CA ARG A 58 12.85 -9.93 -11.07
C ARG A 58 12.53 -11.29 -11.69
N ALA A 59 13.27 -12.33 -11.32
CA ALA A 59 13.04 -13.69 -11.78
C ALA A 59 11.71 -14.29 -11.30
N SER A 60 11.16 -13.82 -10.18
CA SER A 60 9.90 -14.31 -9.59
C SER A 60 8.67 -13.54 -10.06
N PHE A 61 8.84 -12.40 -10.74
CA PHE A 61 7.73 -11.50 -11.09
C PHE A 61 6.78 -12.08 -12.14
N GLU A 62 7.29 -12.67 -13.23
CA GLU A 62 6.42 -13.22 -14.29
C GLU A 62 5.49 -14.33 -13.78
N PRO A 63 5.97 -15.32 -13.00
CA PRO A 63 5.08 -16.30 -12.35
C PRO A 63 4.09 -15.65 -11.37
N PHE A 64 4.51 -14.60 -10.66
CA PHE A 64 3.66 -13.88 -9.69
C PHE A 64 2.49 -13.18 -10.39
N ILE A 65 2.76 -12.32 -11.38
CA ILE A 65 1.71 -11.58 -12.09
C ILE A 65 0.79 -12.53 -12.86
N GLY A 66 1.34 -13.59 -13.48
CA GLY A 66 0.52 -14.63 -14.11
C GLY A 66 -0.30 -15.44 -13.09
N GLY A 67 0.10 -15.49 -11.82
CA GLY A 67 -0.71 -16.02 -10.72
C GLY A 67 -1.90 -15.11 -10.41
N ILE A 68 -1.67 -13.79 -10.32
CA ILE A 68 -2.70 -12.77 -10.10
C ILE A 68 -3.75 -12.80 -11.22
N GLU A 69 -3.33 -12.76 -12.48
CA GLU A 69 -4.22 -12.78 -13.65
C GLU A 69 -5.09 -14.05 -13.71
N ARG A 70 -4.60 -15.17 -13.19
CA ARG A 70 -5.36 -16.44 -13.13
C ARG A 70 -6.32 -16.49 -11.94
N SER A 71 -5.94 -15.91 -10.80
CA SER A 71 -6.75 -15.96 -9.58
C SER A 71 -7.82 -14.86 -9.54
N LEU A 72 -7.59 -13.74 -10.23
CA LEU A 72 -8.49 -12.58 -10.23
C LEU A 72 -9.21 -12.43 -11.58
N GLU A 73 -10.06 -13.40 -11.93
CA GLU A 73 -10.81 -13.39 -13.21
C GLU A 73 -11.72 -12.14 -13.40
N ASP A 74 -12.04 -11.42 -12.32
CA ASP A 74 -12.86 -10.19 -12.33
C ASP A 74 -12.01 -8.90 -12.30
N VAL A 75 -10.68 -9.01 -12.25
CA VAL A 75 -9.75 -7.87 -12.22
C VAL A 75 -8.96 -7.85 -13.52
N ASP A 76 -9.31 -6.89 -14.38
CA ASP A 76 -8.61 -6.65 -15.63
C ASP A 76 -7.78 -5.35 -15.60
N ASP A 77 -7.77 -4.64 -14.47
CA ASP A 77 -7.23 -3.28 -14.40
C ASP A 77 -6.14 -3.13 -13.33
N PHE A 78 -4.88 -3.14 -13.78
CA PHE A 78 -3.69 -3.11 -12.93
C PHE A 78 -2.92 -1.83 -13.10
N HIS A 79 -2.44 -1.26 -12.00
CA HIS A 79 -1.30 -0.35 -12.04
C HIS A 79 -0.11 -1.03 -11.36
N VAL A 80 1.08 -0.97 -11.97
CA VAL A 80 2.32 -1.46 -11.34
C VAL A 80 3.33 -0.33 -11.31
N GLY A 81 3.82 -0.02 -10.11
CA GLY A 81 4.79 1.04 -9.85
C GLY A 81 5.98 0.52 -9.06
N VAL A 82 7.16 1.09 -9.34
CA VAL A 82 8.41 0.81 -8.62
C VAL A 82 8.95 2.12 -8.03
N VAL A 83 9.39 2.09 -6.78
CA VAL A 83 10.15 3.16 -6.13
C VAL A 83 11.37 2.58 -5.43
N THR A 84 12.41 3.41 -5.26
CA THR A 84 13.63 3.07 -4.50
C THR A 84 13.57 3.56 -3.06
N THR A 85 14.52 3.13 -2.23
CA THR A 85 14.61 3.53 -0.81
C THR A 85 15.30 4.88 -0.61
N ASP A 86 15.86 5.49 -1.66
CA ASP A 86 16.39 6.86 -1.66
C ASP A 86 16.02 7.69 -2.94
N PRO A 87 16.36 9.00 -3.00
CA PRO A 87 16.14 9.84 -4.18
C PRO A 87 16.77 9.29 -5.48
N TYR A 88 15.94 8.68 -6.33
CA TYR A 88 16.43 7.98 -7.51
C TYR A 88 16.94 8.88 -8.63
N ARG A 89 18.26 8.86 -8.84
CA ARG A 89 18.90 9.70 -9.88
C ARG A 89 18.58 9.24 -11.30
N GLY A 90 18.10 8.01 -11.47
CA GLY A 90 17.82 7.42 -12.78
C GLY A 90 16.66 8.03 -13.50
N ASN A 91 15.73 8.58 -12.73
CA ASN A 91 14.63 9.33 -13.29
C ASN A 91 15.08 10.65 -13.95
N ALA A 92 14.22 11.12 -14.85
CA ALA A 92 14.30 12.45 -15.42
C ALA A 92 14.32 13.55 -14.34
N GLU A 93 14.94 14.69 -14.66
CA GLU A 93 14.96 15.87 -13.79
C GLU A 93 13.52 16.27 -13.40
N GLY A 94 13.31 16.58 -12.12
CA GLY A 94 11.98 16.83 -11.54
C GLY A 94 11.34 15.60 -10.86
N CYS A 95 11.74 14.39 -11.24
CA CYS A 95 11.24 13.12 -10.67
C CYS A 95 12.30 12.27 -9.98
N ARG A 96 13.33 12.92 -9.41
CA ARG A 96 14.41 12.25 -8.67
C ARG A 96 14.20 12.24 -7.16
N GLU A 97 13.10 12.80 -6.69
CA GLU A 97 12.79 12.85 -5.26
C GLU A 97 12.38 11.46 -4.74
N LEU A 98 12.67 11.18 -3.47
CA LEU A 98 12.29 9.92 -2.83
C LEU A 98 10.78 9.66 -2.97
N GLY A 99 10.43 8.45 -3.41
CA GLY A 99 9.05 8.02 -3.65
C GLY A 99 8.51 8.37 -5.04
N ALA A 100 9.31 8.99 -5.93
CA ALA A 100 8.92 9.14 -7.33
C ALA A 100 9.06 7.81 -8.08
N LEU A 101 8.05 7.45 -8.88
CA LEU A 101 8.04 6.21 -9.64
C LEU A 101 9.22 6.12 -10.61
N VAL A 102 9.85 4.95 -10.71
CA VAL A 102 10.98 4.65 -11.59
C VAL A 102 10.51 4.50 -13.04
N THR A 103 11.15 5.23 -13.96
CA THR A 103 10.88 5.12 -15.41
C THR A 103 12.13 4.82 -16.25
N SER A 104 13.31 4.86 -15.65
CA SER A 104 14.59 4.74 -16.36
C SER A 104 15.73 4.40 -15.40
N THR A 105 16.69 3.57 -15.84
CA THR A 105 17.80 3.05 -15.03
C THR A 105 19.16 3.66 -15.43
N LEU A 106 20.17 3.61 -14.55
CA LEU A 106 21.43 4.37 -14.71
C LEU A 106 22.69 3.54 -14.97
N GLY A 107 22.61 2.22 -15.13
CA GLY A 107 23.80 1.43 -15.43
C GLY A 107 24.70 1.10 -14.23
N GLU A 108 24.29 1.48 -13.02
CA GLU A 108 25.09 1.35 -11.80
C GLU A 108 24.85 -0.01 -11.13
N HIS A 109 25.42 -1.05 -11.73
CA HIS A 109 25.04 -2.46 -11.47
C HIS A 109 23.63 -2.83 -11.95
N ALA A 110 23.05 -1.96 -12.78
CA ALA A 110 21.87 -2.16 -13.59
C ALA A 110 22.22 -2.00 -15.08
N GLU A 111 21.27 -2.21 -15.97
CA GLU A 111 21.35 -1.72 -17.36
C GLU A 111 21.07 -0.20 -17.41
N ILE A 112 21.44 0.48 -18.50
CA ILE A 112 21.01 1.86 -18.77
C ILE A 112 19.86 1.76 -19.76
N GLU A 113 18.63 1.91 -19.28
CA GLU A 113 17.45 1.72 -20.12
C GLU A 113 16.33 2.69 -19.74
N GLU A 114 15.62 3.18 -20.74
CA GLU A 114 14.32 3.83 -20.53
C GLU A 114 13.26 2.73 -20.51
N CYS A 115 12.63 2.52 -19.36
CA CYS A 115 11.67 1.42 -19.18
C CYS A 115 10.32 1.71 -19.84
N GLY A 116 10.05 3.00 -20.10
CA GLY A 116 8.88 3.49 -20.82
C GLY A 116 9.15 3.83 -22.30
N PRO A 117 8.20 4.50 -22.98
CA PRO A 117 6.89 4.90 -22.46
C PRO A 117 6.03 3.67 -22.11
N PHE A 118 5.38 3.71 -20.94
CA PHE A 118 4.35 2.73 -20.58
C PHE A 118 3.07 3.00 -21.38
N ALA A 119 2.19 2.01 -21.47
CA ALA A 119 1.08 1.98 -22.42
C ALA A 119 0.13 3.19 -22.29
N GLU A 120 -0.10 3.69 -21.07
CA GLU A 120 -0.97 4.83 -20.80
C GLU A 120 -0.26 6.19 -20.84
N GLY A 121 1.05 6.21 -21.15
CA GLY A 121 1.87 7.42 -21.11
C GLY A 121 2.13 7.94 -19.69
N GLN A 122 1.81 7.14 -18.68
CA GLN A 122 2.04 7.43 -17.26
C GLN A 122 3.40 6.90 -16.80
N ARG A 123 3.72 7.12 -15.52
CA ARG A 123 4.97 6.65 -14.88
C ARG A 123 4.82 5.32 -14.15
N TYR A 124 3.68 4.65 -14.35
CA TYR A 124 3.39 3.29 -13.92
C TYR A 124 2.97 2.45 -15.12
N MET A 125 3.12 1.13 -15.00
CA MET A 125 2.70 0.16 -16.01
C MET A 125 1.22 -0.15 -15.83
N SER A 126 0.52 -0.47 -16.91
CA SER A 126 -0.86 -0.95 -16.89
C SER A 126 -0.98 -2.37 -17.43
N GLU A 127 -2.18 -2.96 -17.38
CA GLU A 127 -2.54 -4.23 -18.01
C GLU A 127 -2.21 -4.30 -19.52
N ARG A 128 -2.03 -3.15 -20.17
CA ARG A 128 -1.71 -3.04 -21.61
C ARG A 128 -0.22 -3.10 -21.91
N ASP A 129 0.62 -3.05 -20.88
CA ASP A 129 2.06 -3.22 -21.00
C ASP A 129 2.46 -4.70 -21.06
N ASP A 130 3.64 -4.97 -21.60
CA ASP A 130 4.33 -6.24 -21.36
C ASP A 130 4.90 -6.18 -19.94
N LEU A 131 4.05 -6.50 -18.94
CA LEU A 131 4.36 -6.32 -17.53
C LEU A 131 5.66 -7.02 -17.13
N ALA A 132 5.92 -8.22 -17.65
CA ALA A 132 7.16 -8.94 -17.37
C ALA A 132 8.37 -8.13 -17.84
N ARG A 133 8.38 -7.65 -19.09
CA ARG A 133 9.48 -6.85 -19.62
C ARG A 133 9.63 -5.50 -18.92
N THR A 134 8.54 -4.74 -18.80
CA THR A 134 8.60 -3.37 -18.26
C THR A 134 8.91 -3.35 -16.77
N PHE A 135 8.39 -4.31 -16.00
CA PHE A 135 8.74 -4.46 -14.59
C PHE A 135 10.21 -4.84 -14.42
N ASN A 136 10.71 -5.80 -15.20
CA ASN A 136 12.11 -6.21 -15.11
C ASN A 136 13.09 -5.06 -15.38
N CYS A 137 12.72 -4.13 -16.27
CA CYS A 137 13.48 -2.89 -16.45
C CYS A 137 13.36 -1.97 -15.22
N ALA A 138 12.13 -1.63 -14.81
CA ALA A 138 11.90 -0.68 -13.72
C ALA A 138 12.43 -1.15 -12.36
N ALA A 139 12.47 -2.47 -12.15
CA ALA A 139 13.02 -3.12 -10.95
C ALA A 139 14.54 -3.32 -10.98
N ASP A 140 15.22 -3.05 -12.11
CA ASP A 140 16.68 -3.03 -12.20
C ASP A 140 17.25 -1.69 -11.70
N VAL A 141 16.94 -1.36 -10.45
CA VAL A 141 17.21 -0.02 -9.91
C VAL A 141 18.70 0.23 -9.68
N GLY A 142 19.51 -0.83 -9.58
CA GLY A 142 20.94 -0.78 -9.29
C GLY A 142 21.22 -0.96 -7.79
N THR A 143 22.50 -0.89 -7.42
CA THR A 143 22.96 -1.19 -6.06
C THR A 143 23.88 -0.08 -5.51
N ARG A 144 23.63 1.17 -5.90
CA ARG A 144 24.43 2.35 -5.51
C ARG A 144 23.62 3.39 -4.74
N GLY A 145 22.51 2.95 -4.16
CA GLY A 145 21.72 3.73 -3.23
C GLY A 145 22.54 4.21 -2.03
N LEU A 146 21.96 5.14 -1.30
CA LEU A 146 22.50 5.70 -0.08
C LEU A 146 22.45 4.66 1.04
N ARG A 147 23.32 4.83 2.06
CA ARG A 147 23.31 4.02 3.29
C ARG A 147 22.22 4.41 4.29
N ASP A 148 21.49 5.49 4.02
CA ASP A 148 20.35 5.91 4.84
C ASP A 148 19.09 5.63 4.02
N GLU A 149 18.76 4.34 3.99
CA GLU A 149 17.63 3.80 3.29
C GLU A 149 16.33 4.17 4.00
N GLN A 150 15.33 4.57 3.21
CA GLN A 150 14.06 5.05 3.74
C GLN A 150 12.88 4.37 3.02
N PRO A 151 12.76 3.02 3.06
CA PRO A 151 11.72 2.26 2.37
C PRO A 151 10.29 2.73 2.71
N MET A 152 10.01 2.99 3.98
CA MET A 152 8.69 3.38 4.44
C MET A 152 8.40 4.85 4.14
N ARG A 153 9.42 5.71 4.14
CA ARG A 153 9.26 7.08 3.63
C ARG A 153 9.04 7.09 2.11
N ALA A 154 9.70 6.21 1.36
CA ALA A 154 9.48 6.04 -0.07
C ALA A 154 8.04 5.60 -0.34
N LEU A 155 7.58 4.55 0.36
CA LEU A 155 6.21 4.03 0.28
C LEU A 155 5.20 5.14 0.55
N THR A 156 5.30 5.79 1.71
CA THR A 156 4.31 6.80 2.13
C THR A 156 4.30 8.02 1.23
N ARG A 157 5.44 8.40 0.63
CA ARG A 157 5.48 9.43 -0.42
C ARG A 157 4.85 8.95 -1.72
N ALA A 158 5.14 7.73 -2.13
CA ALA A 158 4.66 7.17 -3.38
C ALA A 158 3.14 7.15 -3.46
N ILE A 159 2.48 6.79 -2.35
CA ILE A 159 1.01 6.69 -2.24
C ILE A 159 0.34 7.98 -1.76
N SER A 160 1.11 9.00 -1.35
CA SER A 160 0.57 10.20 -0.74
C SER A 160 -0.43 10.90 -1.66
N ARG A 161 -1.47 11.53 -1.08
CA ARG A 161 -2.48 12.34 -1.80
C ARG A 161 -2.23 13.86 -1.73
N THR A 162 -1.24 14.31 -0.95
CA THR A 162 -0.93 15.75 -0.83
C THR A 162 -0.26 16.30 -2.09
N SER A 163 -0.57 17.56 -2.42
CA SER A 163 -0.03 18.27 -3.57
C SER A 163 1.43 18.71 -3.38
N GLY A 164 2.22 18.66 -4.46
CA GLY A 164 3.62 19.08 -4.53
C GLY A 164 4.19 18.80 -5.93
N TRP A 165 5.25 19.49 -6.37
CA TRP A 165 5.80 19.34 -7.73
C TRP A 165 6.25 17.91 -8.04
N TRP A 166 6.78 17.19 -7.05
CA TRP A 166 7.21 15.80 -7.20
C TRP A 166 6.02 14.82 -7.29
N ARG A 167 4.80 15.24 -6.93
CA ARG A 167 3.58 14.42 -7.09
C ARG A 167 3.25 14.18 -8.56
N GLU A 168 3.56 15.14 -9.44
CA GLU A 168 3.35 14.98 -10.89
C GLU A 168 4.05 13.71 -11.41
N CYS A 169 5.06 13.21 -10.69
CA CYS A 169 5.75 11.98 -11.01
C CYS A 169 4.97 10.68 -10.72
N ASN A 170 3.89 10.76 -9.93
CA ASN A 170 3.07 9.61 -9.50
C ASN A 170 1.57 9.86 -9.75
N GLU A 171 1.23 10.88 -10.54
CA GLU A 171 -0.15 11.22 -10.82
C GLU A 171 -0.88 10.02 -11.44
N GLY A 172 -2.09 9.73 -10.95
CA GLY A 172 -2.91 8.61 -11.43
C GLY A 172 -2.55 7.23 -10.87
N PHE A 173 -1.41 7.08 -10.18
CA PHE A 173 -0.94 5.76 -9.76
C PHE A 173 -1.86 5.06 -8.74
N VAL A 174 -2.11 5.65 -7.57
CA VAL A 174 -3.00 5.05 -6.57
C VAL A 174 -4.44 5.53 -6.78
N ARG A 175 -5.33 4.60 -7.10
CA ARG A 175 -6.76 4.82 -7.32
C ARG A 175 -7.56 4.66 -6.03
N ASP A 176 -8.71 5.32 -5.97
CA ASP A 176 -9.61 5.22 -4.82
C ASP A 176 -10.31 3.86 -4.77
N ASP A 177 -10.70 3.35 -5.93
CA ASP A 177 -11.51 2.15 -6.16
C ASP A 177 -10.69 0.88 -6.47
N SER A 178 -9.40 0.87 -6.15
CA SER A 178 -8.50 -0.29 -6.26
C SER A 178 -8.19 -0.96 -4.93
N LEU A 179 -7.76 -2.21 -4.94
CA LEU A 179 -6.96 -2.76 -3.82
C LEU A 179 -5.51 -2.26 -3.95
N LEU A 180 -4.87 -1.86 -2.86
CA LEU A 180 -3.45 -1.47 -2.88
C LEU A 180 -2.56 -2.60 -2.34
N VAL A 181 -1.66 -3.12 -3.17
CA VAL A 181 -0.68 -4.14 -2.77
C VAL A 181 0.68 -3.47 -2.65
N ASN A 182 1.24 -3.47 -1.45
CA ASN A 182 2.59 -2.98 -1.20
C ASN A 182 3.54 -4.17 -1.05
N VAL A 183 4.56 -4.23 -1.91
CA VAL A 183 5.64 -5.21 -1.83
C VAL A 183 6.91 -4.47 -1.45
N ILE A 184 7.44 -4.74 -0.27
CA ILE A 184 8.65 -4.10 0.26
C ILE A 184 9.75 -5.14 0.27
N ILE A 185 10.92 -4.81 -0.27
CA ILE A 185 12.11 -5.65 -0.21
C ILE A 185 13.30 -4.80 0.24
N THR A 186 13.89 -5.15 1.38
CA THR A 186 15.05 -4.46 1.97
C THR A 186 15.75 -5.39 2.96
N ASP A 187 17.06 -5.25 3.08
CA ASP A 187 17.85 -5.89 4.13
C ASP A 187 18.23 -4.92 5.27
N GLU A 188 17.47 -3.83 5.43
CA GLU A 188 17.64 -2.86 6.51
C GLU A 188 16.31 -2.51 7.22
N ALA A 189 16.45 -1.82 8.35
CA ALA A 189 15.34 -1.10 8.98
C ALA A 189 15.02 0.18 8.18
N ASP A 190 13.83 0.77 8.40
CA ASP A 190 13.66 2.19 8.03
C ASP A 190 14.42 3.07 9.06
N GLY A 191 15.69 3.38 8.76
CA GLY A 191 16.42 4.53 9.31
C GLY A 191 17.91 4.36 9.67
N GLU A 192 18.73 5.31 9.21
CA GLU A 192 19.67 6.06 10.05
C GLU A 192 19.46 7.55 9.79
N GLN A 193 18.64 8.22 10.62
CA GLN A 193 18.33 9.67 10.53
C GLN A 193 19.47 10.48 9.89
N VAL A 194 19.26 11.01 8.68
CA VAL A 194 20.19 11.94 8.02
C VAL A 194 20.82 12.85 9.07
N PRO A 195 22.17 12.91 9.21
CA PRO A 195 22.81 13.74 10.22
C PRO A 195 22.30 15.19 10.17
N GLY A 196 21.58 15.60 11.22
CA GLY A 196 20.94 16.92 11.31
C GLY A 196 19.42 16.94 11.10
N ASP A 197 18.78 15.80 10.82
CA ASP A 197 17.32 15.66 10.92
C ASP A 197 16.92 15.53 12.39
N THR A 198 16.27 16.57 12.92
CA THR A 198 15.79 16.61 14.31
C THR A 198 14.34 16.17 14.44
N ARG A 199 13.71 15.69 13.37
CA ARG A 199 12.33 15.19 13.41
C ARG A 199 12.32 13.84 14.11
N GLU A 200 11.26 13.59 14.87
CA GLU A 200 10.99 12.26 15.39
C GLU A 200 10.88 11.30 14.18
N PRO A 201 11.63 10.18 14.18
CA PRO A 201 11.57 9.24 13.08
C PRO A 201 10.14 8.72 12.98
N PRO A 202 9.59 8.57 11.77
CA PRO A 202 8.24 8.04 11.62
C PRO A 202 8.19 6.61 12.18
N THR A 203 7.06 6.24 12.78
CA THR A 203 6.86 4.95 13.43
C THR A 203 6.02 4.01 12.55
N PRO A 204 6.02 2.69 12.82
CA PRO A 204 5.11 1.73 12.19
C PRO A 204 3.65 2.20 12.15
N GLU A 205 3.14 2.77 13.25
CA GLU A 205 1.77 3.27 13.34
C GLU A 205 1.52 4.46 12.42
N SER A 206 2.53 5.31 12.22
CA SER A 206 2.42 6.47 11.33
C SER A 206 2.36 6.05 9.86
N TRP A 207 3.12 5.02 9.46
CA TRP A 207 3.06 4.45 8.12
C TRP A 207 1.75 3.70 7.88
N PHE A 208 1.31 2.93 8.87
CA PHE A 208 0.01 2.24 8.84
C PHE A 208 -1.13 3.24 8.63
N THR A 209 -1.13 4.34 9.40
CA THR A 209 -2.13 5.41 9.28
C THR A 209 -2.09 6.07 7.89
N ALA A 210 -0.92 6.17 7.28
CA ALA A 210 -0.78 6.74 5.94
C ALA A 210 -1.46 5.86 4.88
N VAL A 211 -1.24 4.54 4.91
CA VAL A 211 -1.88 3.58 4.00
C VAL A 211 -3.39 3.53 4.25
N GLU A 212 -3.81 3.41 5.52
CA GLU A 212 -5.23 3.37 5.88
C GLU A 212 -5.96 4.63 5.40
N ARG A 213 -5.34 5.81 5.53
CA ARG A 213 -5.94 7.07 5.06
C ARG A 213 -6.13 7.09 3.54
N VAL A 214 -5.20 6.51 2.78
CA VAL A 214 -5.29 6.48 1.32
C VAL A 214 -6.40 5.54 0.86
N LYS A 215 -6.59 4.39 1.54
CA LYS A 215 -7.55 3.34 1.14
C LYS A 215 -8.86 3.31 1.93
N GLY A 216 -8.99 4.17 2.95
CA GLY A 216 -10.14 4.26 3.84
C GLY A 216 -10.23 3.17 4.91
N THR A 217 -9.56 2.04 4.71
CA THR A 217 -9.44 0.92 5.66
C THR A 217 -8.20 0.11 5.35
N GLU A 218 -7.55 -0.44 6.38
CA GLU A 218 -6.43 -1.38 6.25
C GLU A 218 -6.78 -2.63 5.41
N ARG A 219 -8.06 -3.02 5.36
CA ARG A 219 -8.54 -4.20 4.62
C ARG A 219 -8.46 -4.05 3.10
N ASN A 220 -8.46 -2.81 2.63
CA ASN A 220 -8.29 -2.48 1.22
C ASN A 220 -6.80 -2.36 0.83
N ALA A 221 -5.90 -2.89 1.67
CA ALA A 221 -4.48 -2.99 1.40
C ALA A 221 -3.92 -4.38 1.76
N VAL A 222 -3.00 -4.85 0.94
CA VAL A 222 -2.18 -6.04 1.19
C VAL A 222 -0.74 -5.58 1.36
N VAL A 223 -0.02 -6.13 2.34
CA VAL A 223 1.39 -5.79 2.59
C VAL A 223 2.23 -7.05 2.63
N VAL A 224 3.19 -7.13 1.72
CA VAL A 224 4.16 -8.22 1.63
C VAL A 224 5.55 -7.64 1.84
N SER A 225 6.23 -8.05 2.91
CA SER A 225 7.57 -7.56 3.21
C SER A 225 8.58 -8.69 3.16
N LEU A 226 9.56 -8.59 2.28
CA LEU A 226 10.71 -9.48 2.17
C LEU A 226 11.86 -8.86 2.98
N LEU A 227 12.14 -9.41 4.15
CA LEU A 227 13.04 -8.81 5.14
C LEU A 227 14.10 -9.82 5.63
N ASN A 228 15.21 -9.31 6.14
CA ASN A 228 16.17 -10.08 6.95
C ASN A 228 15.88 -9.89 8.46
N GLY A 229 16.52 -10.70 9.31
CA GLY A 229 16.46 -10.55 10.77
C GLY A 229 15.15 -10.93 11.45
N VAL A 230 14.05 -11.01 10.68
CA VAL A 230 12.70 -11.35 11.17
C VAL A 230 12.37 -12.83 10.94
N THR A 231 13.05 -13.45 9.98
CA THR A 231 12.89 -14.86 9.60
C THR A 231 14.18 -15.65 9.85
N ASP A 232 14.06 -16.97 10.01
CA ASP A 232 15.20 -17.84 10.35
C ASP A 232 16.24 -18.00 9.23
N ASP A 233 15.92 -17.62 7.98
CA ASP A 233 16.79 -17.80 6.82
C ASP A 233 17.94 -16.79 6.72
N CYS A 234 17.84 -15.64 7.39
CA CYS A 234 18.86 -14.61 7.39
C CYS A 234 18.96 -13.89 8.75
N PRO A 235 19.57 -14.52 9.77
CA PRO A 235 19.70 -13.90 11.08
C PRO A 235 20.67 -12.72 11.02
N VAL A 236 20.24 -11.59 11.57
CA VAL A 236 21.09 -10.41 11.77
C VAL A 236 21.37 -10.24 13.25
N THR A 237 22.58 -9.77 13.57
CA THR A 237 23.00 -9.55 14.97
C THR A 237 23.01 -8.08 15.35
N ASP A 238 22.99 -7.20 14.37
CA ASP A 238 22.99 -5.75 14.55
C ASP A 238 21.59 -5.21 14.22
N PRO A 239 20.90 -4.59 15.19
CA PRO A 239 19.55 -4.08 15.00
C PRO A 239 19.41 -3.02 13.92
N ALA A 240 20.51 -2.35 13.52
CA ALA A 240 20.47 -1.39 12.42
C ALA A 240 20.10 -2.05 11.07
N PHE A 241 20.40 -3.34 10.92
CA PHE A 241 20.10 -4.13 9.73
C PHE A 241 18.95 -5.11 9.96
N ASP A 242 18.14 -4.91 10.99
CA ASP A 242 16.97 -5.76 11.23
C ASP A 242 15.70 -5.11 10.66
N GLY A 243 14.91 -5.86 9.91
CA GLY A 243 13.64 -5.37 9.36
C GLY A 243 12.51 -5.26 10.40
N ASN A 244 12.79 -5.21 11.71
CA ASN A 244 11.75 -5.40 12.73
C ASN A 244 10.68 -4.31 12.70
N ASN A 245 11.04 -3.04 12.50
CA ASN A 245 10.05 -1.95 12.43
C ASN A 245 9.13 -2.09 11.20
N ILE A 246 9.66 -2.56 10.07
CA ILE A 246 8.86 -2.84 8.86
C ILE A 246 7.98 -4.09 9.08
N ALA A 247 8.47 -5.10 9.78
CA ALA A 247 7.69 -6.27 10.17
C ALA A 247 6.53 -5.91 11.11
N GLU A 248 6.78 -5.06 12.11
CA GLU A 248 5.75 -4.52 13.00
C GLU A 248 4.65 -3.84 12.19
N PHE A 249 5.02 -2.93 11.27
CA PHE A 249 4.07 -2.29 10.34
C PHE A 249 3.29 -3.31 9.52
N THR A 250 3.98 -4.30 8.95
CA THR A 250 3.38 -5.32 8.09
C THR A 250 2.31 -6.12 8.83
N HIS A 251 2.58 -6.49 10.09
CA HIS A 251 1.65 -7.25 10.93
C HIS A 251 0.44 -6.44 11.43
N MET A 252 0.39 -5.13 11.21
CA MET A 252 -0.79 -4.33 11.49
C MET A 252 -1.91 -4.53 10.46
N PHE A 253 -1.61 -5.10 9.28
CA PHE A 253 -2.60 -5.34 8.23
C PHE A 253 -3.23 -6.72 8.34
N THR A 254 -4.55 -6.79 8.12
CA THR A 254 -5.26 -8.08 8.05
C THR A 254 -4.68 -8.99 6.97
N HIS A 255 -4.32 -8.42 5.81
CA HIS A 255 -3.69 -9.11 4.69
C HIS A 255 -2.19 -8.76 4.60
N GLY A 256 -1.50 -8.84 5.74
CA GLY A 256 -0.10 -8.49 5.89
C GLY A 256 0.76 -9.68 6.30
N PHE A 257 1.88 -9.93 5.62
CA PHE A 257 2.85 -10.93 6.07
C PHE A 257 4.29 -10.67 5.64
N VAL A 258 5.21 -11.25 6.42
CA VAL A 258 6.65 -11.19 6.18
C VAL A 258 7.14 -12.49 5.56
N GLY A 259 7.97 -12.37 4.52
CA GLY A 259 8.78 -13.45 3.95
C GLY A 259 10.26 -13.17 4.14
N GLY A 260 11.08 -14.22 4.08
CA GLY A 260 12.53 -14.09 4.22
C GLY A 260 13.17 -13.59 2.94
N ILE A 261 14.01 -12.54 3.03
CA ILE A 261 14.69 -11.99 1.86
C ILE A 261 15.81 -12.91 1.32
N CYS A 262 16.35 -13.81 2.15
CA CYS A 262 17.47 -14.70 1.80
C CYS A 262 17.04 -16.06 1.25
N GLN A 263 15.73 -16.24 1.02
CA GLN A 263 15.20 -17.41 0.30
C GLN A 263 15.85 -17.53 -1.09
N PRO A 264 16.06 -18.77 -1.60
CA PRO A 264 16.72 -18.99 -2.88
C PRO A 264 15.95 -18.37 -4.05
N ASP A 265 14.62 -18.30 -3.95
CA ASP A 265 13.68 -17.60 -4.82
C ASP A 265 12.46 -17.14 -3.99
N TYR A 266 11.57 -16.34 -4.58
CA TYR A 266 10.38 -15.81 -3.90
C TYR A 266 9.07 -16.47 -4.36
N GLY A 267 9.13 -17.62 -5.03
CA GLY A 267 7.96 -18.30 -5.58
C GLY A 267 6.93 -18.67 -4.52
N GLU A 268 7.35 -19.23 -3.38
CA GLU A 268 6.44 -19.57 -2.27
C GLU A 268 5.83 -18.32 -1.62
N VAL A 269 6.64 -17.27 -1.42
CA VAL A 269 6.17 -15.99 -0.86
C VAL A 269 5.12 -15.37 -1.78
N PHE A 270 5.38 -15.33 -3.09
CA PHE A 270 4.46 -14.75 -4.06
C PHE A 270 3.24 -15.63 -4.33
N SER A 271 3.35 -16.96 -4.21
CA SER A 271 2.15 -17.82 -4.20
C SER A 271 1.23 -17.47 -3.04
N ARG A 272 1.78 -17.28 -1.83
CA ARG A 272 0.99 -16.82 -0.68
C ARG A 272 0.43 -15.41 -0.90
N ALA A 273 1.21 -14.51 -1.51
CA ALA A 273 0.73 -13.17 -1.82
C ALA A 273 -0.49 -13.20 -2.73
N VAL A 274 -0.50 -14.06 -3.76
CA VAL A 274 -1.67 -14.26 -4.63
C VAL A 274 -2.90 -14.66 -3.82
N ASP A 275 -2.76 -15.60 -2.88
CA ASP A 275 -3.88 -16.04 -2.03
C ASP A 275 -4.41 -14.91 -1.13
N GLU A 276 -3.52 -14.13 -0.51
CA GLU A 276 -3.90 -12.98 0.34
C GLU A 276 -4.57 -11.87 -0.48
N ILE A 277 -4.11 -11.64 -1.72
CA ILE A 277 -4.71 -10.67 -2.64
C ILE A 277 -6.10 -11.11 -3.07
N ASP A 278 -6.30 -12.38 -3.43
CA ASP A 278 -7.64 -12.91 -3.75
C ASP A 278 -8.60 -12.76 -2.56
N GLN A 279 -8.13 -13.09 -1.35
CA GLN A 279 -8.93 -12.92 -0.15
C GLN A 279 -9.28 -11.44 0.10
N ALA A 280 -8.28 -10.55 0.09
CA ALA A 280 -8.48 -9.11 0.27
C ALA A 280 -9.43 -8.52 -0.77
N CYS A 281 -9.31 -8.96 -2.03
CA CYS A 281 -10.22 -8.59 -3.09
C CYS A 281 -11.65 -9.08 -2.85
N SER A 282 -11.84 -10.29 -2.32
CA SER A 282 -13.18 -10.81 -1.99
C SER A 282 -13.85 -10.05 -0.82
N GLU A 283 -13.04 -9.53 0.10
CA GLU A 283 -13.46 -8.76 1.27
C GLU A 283 -13.46 -7.24 1.03
N TYR A 284 -13.16 -6.80 -0.20
CA TYR A 284 -12.96 -5.40 -0.54
C TYR A 284 -14.18 -4.53 -0.22
N VAL A 285 -13.92 -3.38 0.38
CA VAL A 285 -14.95 -2.43 0.83
C VAL A 285 -14.98 -1.26 -0.14
N ALA A 286 -15.92 -1.30 -1.10
CA ALA A 286 -16.14 -0.21 -2.04
C ALA A 286 -16.85 0.96 -1.35
N ASP A 287 -16.10 2.06 -1.18
CA ASP A 287 -16.41 3.40 -0.63
C ASP A 287 -17.71 3.64 0.17
N ARG A 288 -17.55 4.32 1.31
CA ARG A 288 -18.65 5.03 1.98
C ARG A 288 -18.79 6.38 1.29
N THR A 289 -20.01 6.74 0.86
CA THR A 289 -20.42 8.10 0.42
C THR A 289 -19.51 9.21 0.98
N PRO A 290 -18.96 10.11 0.14
CA PRO A 290 -18.11 11.21 0.57
C PRO A 290 -18.78 11.98 1.71
N VAL A 291 -18.07 12.22 2.82
CA VAL A 291 -18.56 13.14 3.86
C VAL A 291 -18.42 14.56 3.29
N PRO A 292 -19.50 15.29 3.00
CA PRO A 292 -19.38 16.67 2.56
C PRO A 292 -18.94 17.52 3.76
N GLY A 293 -17.76 18.14 3.66
CA GLY A 293 -17.39 19.27 4.52
C GLY A 293 -16.39 18.99 5.65
N ILE A 294 -15.21 18.48 5.32
CA ILE A 294 -14.00 18.69 6.14
C ILE A 294 -12.90 19.25 5.26
#